data_AF-A0AAD7NQ97-F1
#
_entry.id   AF-A0AAD7NQ97-F1
#
_cell.length_a   1.000
_cell.length_b   1.000
_cell.length_c   1.000
_cell.angle_alpha   90.00
_cell.angle_beta   90.00
_cell.angle_gamma   90.00
#
_symmetry.space_group_name_H-M   'P 1'
#
loop_
_entity.id
_entity.type
_entity.pdbx_description
1 polymer ?
#
loop_
_entity_poly.entity_id
_entity_poly.type
_entity_poly.pdbx_seq_one_letter_code
_entity_poly.pdbx_strand_id
1 'polypeptide(L)' 'SSCVPDTVITGVNYLKDQPPVVALPDEEYPGWLWSVLDPRVWPDDGPGGRGERAARRAENKRKIRDRNFMSTQ' A
#
# COMPACT_ATOMS: atom_id res chain seq x y z
N SER A 1 16.78 0.82 -6.02
CA SER A 1 16.18 1.06 -4.69
C SER A 1 16.90 2.20 -3.96
N SER A 2 16.41 2.66 -2.80
CA SER A 2 17.12 3.67 -1.97
C SER A 2 18.02 3.05 -0.90
N CYS A 3 17.89 1.75 -0.63
CA CYS A 3 18.68 1.02 0.35
C CYS A 3 19.68 0.14 -0.42
N VAL A 4 20.97 0.28 -0.12
CA VAL A 4 22.01 -0.56 -0.73
C VAL A 4 21.96 -1.98 -0.16
N PRO A 5 22.42 -3.01 -0.90
CA PRO A 5 22.56 -4.36 -0.35
C PRO A 5 23.40 -4.33 0.92
N ASP A 6 23.16 -5.30 1.80
CA ASP A 6 23.81 -5.48 3.12
C ASP A 6 23.51 -4.37 4.15
N THR A 7 22.57 -3.46 3.86
CA THR A 7 22.08 -2.50 4.85
C THR A 7 21.28 -3.22 5.94
N VAL A 8 21.66 -3.04 7.21
CA VAL A 8 20.92 -3.61 8.35
C VAL A 8 19.59 -2.88 8.54
N ILE A 9 18.48 -3.64 8.49
CA ILE A 9 17.13 -3.10 8.67
C ILE A 9 16.75 -3.17 10.15
N THR A 10 16.92 -2.05 10.85
CA THR A 10 16.62 -1.93 12.28
C THR A 10 15.11 -1.95 12.55
N GLY A 11 14.68 -2.58 13.64
CA GLY A 11 13.27 -2.58 14.10
C GLY A 11 12.37 -3.64 13.46
N VAL A 12 12.88 -4.47 12.56
CA VAL A 12 12.16 -5.61 11.99
C VAL A 12 12.20 -6.84 12.90
N ASN A 13 13.33 -7.05 13.58
CA ASN A 13 13.48 -8.15 14.53
C ASN A 13 12.65 -7.90 15.78
N TYR A 14 11.81 -8.86 16.13
CA TYR A 14 10.93 -8.82 17.30
C TYR A 14 11.28 -9.89 18.34
N LEU A 15 12.06 -10.91 17.97
CA LEU A 15 12.62 -11.89 18.90
C LEU A 15 14.05 -11.48 19.29
N LYS A 16 14.45 -11.84 20.51
CA LYS A 16 15.76 -11.47 21.09
C LYS A 16 16.95 -12.14 20.41
N ASP A 17 16.76 -13.39 19.95
CA ASP A 17 17.84 -14.21 19.37
C ASP A 17 17.73 -14.32 17.84
N GLN A 18 17.04 -13.38 17.18
CA GLN A 18 16.97 -13.32 15.73
C GLN A 18 18.25 -12.70 15.14
N PRO A 19 18.83 -13.29 14.08
CA PRO A 19 19.95 -12.68 13.38
C PRO A 19 19.53 -11.33 12.77
N PRO A 20 20.46 -10.39 12.58
CA PRO A 20 20.15 -9.10 11.97
C PRO A 20 19.60 -9.29 10.56
N VAL A 21 18.46 -8.66 10.27
CA VAL A 21 17.89 -8.66 8.92
C VAL A 21 18.66 -7.65 8.08
N VAL A 22 19.25 -8.14 6.99
CA VAL A 22 19.99 -7.33 6.00
C VAL A 22 19.19 -7.22 4.71
N ALA A 23 19.31 -6.07 4.04
CA ALA A 23 18.74 -5.86 2.72
C ALA A 23 19.46 -6.72 1.67
N LEU A 24 18.68 -7.43 0.86
CA LEU A 24 19.19 -8.21 -0.27
C LEU A 24 19.40 -7.29 -1.49
N PRO A 25 20.11 -7.75 -2.53
CA PRO A 25 20.12 -7.10 -3.83
C PRO A 25 18.71 -6.92 -4.42
N ASP A 26 18.51 -5.86 -5.22
CA ASP A 26 17.22 -5.53 -5.84
C ASP A 26 16.64 -6.68 -6.70
N GLU A 27 17.51 -7.50 -7.28
CA GLU A 27 17.16 -8.63 -8.16
C GLU A 27 16.56 -9.83 -7.40
N GLU A 28 16.88 -9.97 -6.11
CA GLU A 28 16.34 -11.05 -5.27
C GLU A 28 14.92 -10.75 -4.77
N TYR A 29 14.48 -9.49 -4.90
CA TYR A 29 13.13 -9.11 -4.53
C TYR A 29 12.13 -9.42 -5.65
N PRO A 30 10.93 -9.92 -5.31
CA PRO A 30 9.89 -10.14 -6.30
C PRO A 30 9.50 -8.86 -7.05
N GLY A 31 9.26 -8.97 -8.35
CA GLY A 31 8.97 -7.82 -9.22
C GLY A 31 7.75 -6.98 -8.79
N TRP A 32 6.78 -7.57 -8.09
CA TRP A 32 5.61 -6.83 -7.60
C TRP A 32 5.97 -5.74 -6.58
N LEU A 33 7.11 -5.85 -5.88
CA LEU A 33 7.56 -4.88 -4.88
C LEU A 33 7.73 -3.49 -5.49
N TRP A 34 8.24 -3.44 -6.72
CA TRP A 34 8.57 -2.20 -7.40
C TRP A 34 7.35 -1.46 -7.93
N SER A 35 6.22 -2.15 -8.13
CA SER A 35 4.95 -1.54 -8.55
C SER A 35 4.05 -1.11 -7.38
N VAL A 36 4.47 -1.29 -6.13
CA VAL A 36 3.61 -1.00 -4.95
C VAL A 36 3.29 0.50 -4.82
N LEU A 37 4.23 1.35 -5.22
CA LEU A 37 4.08 2.81 -5.15
C LEU A 37 3.35 3.39 -6.37
N ASP A 38 3.14 2.59 -7.40
CA ASP A 38 2.43 3.04 -8.59
C ASP A 38 0.98 3.39 -8.24
N PRO A 39 0.42 4.44 -8.87
CA PRO A 39 -0.97 4.80 -8.65
C PRO A 39 -1.87 3.63 -9.01
N ARG A 40 -2.78 3.29 -8.10
CA ARG A 40 -3.79 2.24 -8.33
C ARG A 40 -4.81 2.74 -9.35
N VAL A 41 -4.53 2.46 -10.63
CA VAL A 41 -5.47 2.66 -11.73
C VAL A 41 -6.37 1.45 -11.81
N TRP A 42 -7.67 1.64 -11.58
CA TRP A 42 -8.66 0.59 -11.76
C TRP A 42 -9.24 0.70 -13.17
N PRO A 43 -8.99 -0.28 -14.06
CA PRO A 43 -9.63 -0.30 -15.37
C PRO A 43 -11.15 -0.46 -15.23
N ASP A 44 -11.88 -0.03 -16.27
CA ASP A 44 -13.31 -0.26 -16.37
C ASP A 44 -13.57 -1.72 -16.77
N ASP A 45 -13.62 -2.59 -15.76
CA ASP A 45 -13.82 -4.03 -15.89
C ASP A 45 -15.31 -4.40 -16.13
N GLY A 46 -16.17 -3.44 -16.50
CA GLY A 46 -17.60 -3.64 -16.69
C GLY A 46 -18.42 -3.71 -15.39
N PRO A 47 -19.73 -4.03 -15.48
CA PRO A 47 -20.66 -3.96 -14.35
C PRO A 47 -20.24 -4.90 -13.21
N GLY A 48 -20.06 -4.36 -12.01
CA GLY A 48 -19.61 -5.10 -10.83
C GLY A 48 -18.09 -5.33 -10.76
N GLY A 49 -17.33 -4.75 -11.69
CA GLY A 49 -15.87 -4.80 -11.76
C GLY A 49 -15.15 -4.13 -10.59
N ARG A 50 -13.82 -4.24 -10.53
CA ARG A 50 -13.04 -3.65 -9.41
C ARG A 50 -13.06 -2.13 -9.46
N GLY A 51 -13.04 -1.53 -10.66
CA GLY A 51 -13.15 -0.08 -10.85
C GLY A 51 -14.45 0.49 -10.30
N GLU A 52 -15.59 -0.11 -10.64
CA GLU A 52 -16.89 0.37 -10.16
C GLU A 52 -17.02 0.25 -8.63
N ARG A 53 -16.53 -0.86 -8.05
CA ARG A 53 -16.51 -1.02 -6.58
C ARG A 53 -15.64 0.02 -5.89
N ALA A 54 -14.47 0.35 -6.46
CA ALA A 54 -13.59 1.38 -5.93
C ALA A 54 -14.25 2.77 -6.00
N ALA A 55 -14.91 3.10 -7.12
CA ALA A 55 -15.63 4.35 -7.29
C ALA A 55 -16.77 4.51 -6.28
N ARG A 56 -17.61 3.47 -6.11
CA ARG A 56 -18.70 3.44 -5.11
C ARG A 56 -18.18 3.64 -3.69
N ARG A 57 -17.05 3.03 -3.33
CA ARG A 57 -16.41 3.22 -2.01
C ARG A 57 -15.93 4.65 -1.81
N ALA A 58 -15.33 5.26 -2.84
CA ALA A 58 -14.88 6.65 -2.78
C ALA A 58 -16.05 7.62 -2.60
N GLU A 59 -17.14 7.41 -3.34
CA GLU A 59 -18.36 8.23 -3.22
C GLU A 59 -18.99 8.12 -1.83
N ASN A 60 -19.11 6.91 -1.29
CA ASN A 60 -19.64 6.68 0.05
C ASN A 60 -18.77 7.37 1.12
N LYS A 61 -17.44 7.29 0.99
CA LYS A 61 -16.52 7.99 1.91
C LYS A 61 -16.71 9.51 1.85
N ARG A 62 -16.93 10.08 0.66
CA ARG A 62 -17.23 11.51 0.47
C ARG A 62 -18.55 11.89 1.15
N LYS A 63 -19.63 11.15 0.92
CA LYS A 63 -20.94 11.39 1.55
C LYS A 63 -20.86 11.37 3.08
N ILE A 64 -20.15 10.39 3.65
CA ILE A 64 -19.95 10.29 5.09
C ILE A 64 -19.17 11.49 5.62
N ARG A 65 -18.08 11.87 4.95
CA ARG A 65 -17.27 13.04 5.34
C ARG A 65 -18.11 14.31 5.33
N ASP A 66 -18.85 14.56 4.26
CA ASP A 66 -19.64 15.79 4.11
C ASP A 66 -20.79 15.83 5.12
N ARG A 67 -21.46 14.69 5.39
CA ARG A 67 -22.45 14.57 6.46
C ARG A 67 -21.86 14.87 7.83
N ASN A 68 -20.71 14.27 8.14
CA ASN A 68 -20.05 14.48 9.44
C ASN A 68 -19.63 15.94 9.60
N PHE A 69 -19.12 16.57 8.53
CA PHE A 69 -18.79 18.00 8.53
C PHE A 69 -20.01 18.89 8.82
N MET A 70 -21.15 18.64 8.16
CA MET A 70 -22.37 19.42 8.41
C MET A 70 -22.97 19.19 9.80
N SER A 71 -22.74 18.03 10.42
CA SER A 71 -23.27 17.69 11.74
C SER A 71 -22.37 18.12 12.90
N THR A 72 -21.15 18.58 12.63
CA THR A 72 -20.15 18.97 13.64
C THR A 72 -19.96 20.50 13.71
N GLN A 73 -20.74 21.26 12.93
CA GLN A 73 -20.84 22.73 13.00
C GLN A 73 -22.02 23.15 13.88
#